data_AF-A0A7V1EKB3-F1
#
_entry.id   AF-A0A7V1EKB3-F1
#
_cell.length_a   1.000
_cell.length_b   1.000
_cell.length_c   1.000
_cell.angle_alpha   90.00
_cell.angle_beta   90.00
_cell.angle_gamma   90.00
#
_symmetry.space_group_name_H-M   'P 1'
#
loop_
_entity.id
_entity.type
_entity.pdbx_description
1 polymer ?
#
loop_
_entity_poly.entity_id
_entity_poly.type
_entity_poly.pdbx_seq_one_letter_code
_entity_poly.pdbx_strand_id
1 'polypeptide(L)' 'MADSNYRAGIIGLGMIGAGDSVSAEAMGQKVERLDGTHLRALSEHERVDVVAGSSRNCGRRERFAER' A
#
# COMPACT_ATOMS: atom_id res chain seq x y z
N MET A 1 -10.15 15.48 19.92
CA MET A 1 -9.64 14.78 18.71
C MET A 1 -8.57 13.72 19.03
N ALA A 2 -8.17 13.52 20.29
CA ALA A 2 -6.95 12.75 20.63
C ALA A 2 -7.11 11.21 20.68
N ASP A 3 -8.32 10.63 20.69
CA ASP A 3 -8.49 9.19 21.00
C ASP A 3 -9.16 8.32 19.90
N SER A 4 -9.40 8.87 18.71
CA SER A 4 -10.07 8.10 17.65
C SER A 4 -9.06 7.31 16.81
N ASN A 5 -9.34 6.02 16.58
CA ASN A 5 -8.71 5.25 15.50
C ASN A 5 -9.36 5.60 14.17
N TYR A 6 -8.54 5.66 13.12
CA TYR A 6 -8.94 6.02 11.77
C TYR A 6 -8.85 4.80 10.86
N ARG A 7 -9.84 4.63 10.00
CA ARG A 7 -9.84 3.58 8.98
C ARG A 7 -9.35 4.18 7.66
N ALA A 8 -8.31 3.60 7.09
CA ALA A 8 -7.73 4.05 5.83
C ALA A 8 -7.96 3.02 4.71
N GLY A 9 -8.11 3.53 3.49
CA GLY A 9 -8.06 2.74 2.28
C GLY A 9 -7.03 3.32 1.31
N ILE A 10 -6.29 2.47 0.60
CA ILE A 10 -5.28 2.91 -0.37
C ILE A 10 -5.83 2.74 -1.78
N ILE A 11 -5.88 3.84 -2.54
CA ILE A 11 -6.23 3.82 -3.96
C ILE A 11 -4.94 3.85 -4.78
N GLY A 12 -4.74 2.82 -5.59
CA GLY A 12 -3.52 2.65 -6.39
C GLY A 12 -2.45 1.85 -5.65
N LEU A 13 -2.61 0.52 -5.63
CA LEU A 13 -1.72 -0.42 -4.92
C LEU A 13 -0.38 -0.70 -5.65
N GLY A 14 0.11 0.23 -6.46
CA GLY A 14 1.40 0.09 -7.15
C GLY A 14 2.59 0.29 -6.21
N MET A 15 3.75 0.61 -6.79
CA MET A 15 4.99 0.84 -6.05
C MET A 15 4.82 1.81 -4.86
N ILE A 16 4.27 3.01 -5.07
CA ILE A 16 4.13 4.01 -4.01
C ILE A 16 2.98 3.70 -3.05
N GLY A 17 1.86 3.17 -3.56
CA GLY A 17 0.72 2.87 -2.71
C GLY A 17 0.99 1.71 -1.75
N ALA A 18 1.42 0.58 -2.28
CA ALA A 18 1.58 -0.65 -1.50
C ALA A 18 2.87 -1.42 -1.80
N GLY A 19 3.85 -0.84 -2.51
CA GLY A 19 5.10 -1.55 -2.81
C GLY A 19 4.93 -2.72 -3.78
N ASP A 20 3.87 -2.76 -4.58
CA ASP A 20 3.72 -3.79 -5.62
C ASP A 20 4.67 -3.51 -6.78
N SER A 21 5.58 -4.46 -7.04
CA SER A 21 6.68 -4.30 -7.98
C SER A 21 6.32 -4.55 -9.44
N VAL A 22 5.12 -5.08 -9.75
CA VAL A 22 4.80 -5.58 -11.09
C VAL A 22 4.99 -4.54 -12.20
N SER A 23 4.60 -3.28 -11.96
CA SER A 23 4.82 -2.23 -12.98
C SER A 23 6.27 -1.73 -12.98
N ALA A 24 6.94 -1.76 -11.83
CA ALA A 24 8.31 -1.29 -11.70
C ALA A 24 9.27 -2.21 -12.44
N GLU A 25 9.15 -3.52 -12.20
CA GLU A 25 9.94 -4.56 -12.84
C GLU A 25 9.75 -4.54 -14.37
N ALA A 26 8.52 -4.36 -14.84
CA ALA A 26 8.22 -4.21 -16.26
C ALA A 26 8.90 -2.97 -16.90
N MET A 27 9.24 -1.95 -16.10
CA MET A 27 9.97 -0.76 -16.53
C MET A 27 11.49 -0.86 -16.27
N GLY A 28 12.00 -2.02 -15.84
CA GLY A 28 13.40 -2.20 -15.46
C GLY A 28 13.81 -1.46 -14.17
N GLN A 29 12.83 -1.04 -13.36
CA GLN A 29 13.07 -0.36 -12.10
C GLN A 29 13.22 -1.36 -10.96
N LYS A 30 14.23 -1.15 -10.12
CA LYS A 30 14.46 -1.92 -8.89
C LYS A 30 13.57 -1.39 -7.77
N VAL A 31 12.87 -2.30 -7.10
CA VAL A 31 11.93 -1.99 -6.01
C VAL A 31 12.61 -2.27 -4.68
N GLU A 32 13.69 -1.56 -4.42
CA GLU A 32 14.54 -1.76 -3.26
C GLU A 32 14.45 -0.53 -2.34
N ARG A 33 14.44 -0.74 -1.02
CA ARG A 33 14.44 0.33 0.00
C ARG A 33 13.27 1.33 -0.12
N LEU A 34 12.06 0.83 -0.38
CA LEU A 34 10.83 1.63 -0.36
C LEU A 34 10.32 1.89 1.06
N ASP A 35 11.05 2.66 1.84
CA ASP A 35 10.61 3.15 3.15
C ASP A 35 9.46 4.17 3.08
N GLY A 36 9.16 4.72 1.89
CA GLY A 36 8.12 5.75 1.68
C GLY A 36 6.76 5.29 1.15
N THR A 37 6.39 4.00 1.17
CA THR A 37 5.06 3.61 0.66
C THR A 37 3.92 4.09 1.56
N HIS A 38 2.75 4.39 0.97
CA HIS A 38 1.57 4.77 1.75
C HIS A 38 1.15 3.66 2.71
N LEU A 39 1.22 2.40 2.28
CA LEU A 39 0.94 1.25 3.14
C LEU A 39 1.84 1.26 4.37
N ARG A 40 3.14 1.44 4.19
CA ARG A 40 4.09 1.47 5.31
C ARG A 40 3.82 2.64 6.25
N ALA A 41 3.70 3.85 5.71
CA ALA A 41 3.44 5.05 6.50
C ALA A 41 2.14 4.97 7.31
N LEU A 42 1.07 4.40 6.73
CA LEU A 42 -0.21 4.25 7.41
C LEU A 42 -0.20 3.10 8.42
N SER A 43 0.46 1.97 8.11
CA SER A 43 0.51 0.80 9.01
C SER A 43 1.43 1.03 10.21
N GLU A 44 2.42 1.91 10.10
CA GLU A 44 3.29 2.30 11.21
C GLU A 44 2.69 3.41 12.09
N HIS A 45 1.55 4.00 11.69
CA HIS A 45 0.87 5.04 12.46
C HIS A 45 -0.07 4.44 13.51
N GLU A 46 0.18 4.71 14.80
CA GLU A 46 -0.48 4.04 15.95
C GLU A 46 -2.03 4.10 15.95
N ARG A 47 -2.60 5.09 15.27
CA ARG A 47 -4.05 5.36 15.21
C ARG A 47 -4.71 5.01 13.87
N VAL A 48 -4.02 4.35 12.94
CA VAL A 48 -4.56 4.07 11.61
C VAL A 48 -4.65 2.57 11.35
N ASP A 49 -5.85 2.12 11.04
CA ASP A 49 -6.13 0.78 10.56
C ASP A 49 -6.32 0.83 9.03
N VAL A 50 -5.40 0.26 8.27
CA VAL A 50 -5.58 0.08 6.82
C VAL A 50 -6.55 -1.08 6.59
N VAL A 51 -7.76 -0.77 6.11
CA VAL A 51 -8.86 -1.76 5.98
C VAL A 51 -9.24 -2.07 4.53
N ALA A 52 -8.65 -1.36 3.56
CA ALA A 52 -9.01 -1.54 2.16
C ALA A 52 -7.87 -1.16 1.21
N GLY A 53 -7.86 -1.81 0.04
CA GLY A 53 -6.97 -1.50 -1.07
C GLY A 53 -7.71 -1.57 -2.40
N SER A 54 -7.47 -0.61 -3.29
CA SER A 54 -8.11 -0.52 -4.59
C SER A 54 -7.10 -0.40 -5.72
N SER A 55 -7.30 -1.20 -6.77
CA SER A 55 -6.49 -1.18 -7.99
C SER A 55 -7.32 -1.68 -9.16
N ARG A 56 -7.04 -1.15 -10.36
CA ARG A 56 -7.61 -1.70 -11.61
C ARG A 56 -7.12 -3.11 -11.90
N ASN A 57 -5.88 -3.43 -11.49
CA ASN A 57 -5.29 -4.76 -11.68
C ASN A 57 -5.78 -5.71 -10.56
N CYS A 58 -6.42 -6.83 -10.93
CA CYS A 58 -6.95 -7.83 -9.98
C CYS A 58 -5.85 -8.46 -9.13
N GLY A 59 -4.77 -8.92 -9.76
CA GLY A 59 -3.64 -9.53 -9.05
C GLY A 59 -3.02 -8.61 -8.00
N ARG A 60 -3.04 -7.28 -8.21
CA ARG A 60 -2.62 -6.32 -7.18
C ARG A 60 -3.54 -6.30 -5.97
N ARG A 61 -4.85 -6.41 -6.19
CA ARG A 61 -5.82 -6.45 -5.10
C ARG A 61 -5.66 -7.75 -4.30
N GLU A 62 -5.49 -8.87 -5.00
CA GLU A 62 -5.27 -10.19 -4.38
C GLU A 62 -4.00 -10.19 -3.53
N ARG A 63 -2.84 -9.83 -4.11
CA ARG A 63 -1.58 -9.73 -3.34
C ARG A 63 -1.62 -8.73 -2.19
N PHE A 64 -2.43 -7.68 -2.28
CA PHE A 64 -2.61 -6.74 -1.17
C PHE A 64 -3.44 -7.34 -0.04
N ALA A 65 -4.45 -8.15 -0.36
CA ALA A 65 -5.29 -8.82 0.62
C ALA A 65 -4.59 -10.02 1.31
N GLU A 66 -3.57 -10.61 0.67
CA GLU A 66 -2.79 -11.73 1.20
C GLU A 66 -1.68 -11.32 2.20
N ARG A 67 -1.47 -10.03 2.42
CA ARG A 67 -0.46 -9.48 3.34
C ARG A 67 -1.02 -9.28 4.74
#